data_AF-A0A349WER4-F1
#
_entry.id   AF-A0A349WER4-F1
#
_cell.length_a   1.000
_cell.length_b   1.000
_cell.length_c   1.000
_cell.angle_alpha   90.00
_cell.angle_beta   90.00
_cell.angle_gamma   90.00
#
_symmetry.space_group_name_H-M   'P 1'
#
loop_
_entity.id
_entity.type
_entity.pdbx_description
1 polymer ?
#
loop_
_entity_poly.entity_id
_entity_poly.type
_entity_poly.pdbx_seq_one_letter_code
_entity_poly.pdbx_strand_id
1 'polypeptide(L)'
;AKEVVDFQKEAFRKQLEIASVLKIPVIIHSRNAFRDCVNIIDESDVDWNKVVFHCFSESTKEIMEINHRSGWVSFTGILTY
;
A
#
# COMPACT_ATOMS: atom_id res chain seq x y z
N ALA A 1 -0.85 -20.28 8.16
CA ALA A 1 -1.42 -19.36 7.14
C ALA A 1 -1.93 -18.07 7.80
N LYS A 2 -2.97 -18.14 8.65
CA LYS A 2 -3.50 -16.97 9.36
C LYS A 2 -2.44 -16.21 10.18
N GLU A 3 -1.68 -16.94 10.98
CA GLU A 3 -0.59 -16.37 11.80
C GLU A 3 0.45 -15.61 10.97
N VAL A 4 0.83 -16.13 9.80
CA VAL A 4 1.76 -15.47 8.88
C VAL A 4 1.17 -14.17 8.32
N VAL A 5 -0.13 -14.15 8.03
CA VAL A 5 -0.83 -12.94 7.58
C VAL A 5 -0.88 -11.90 8.71
N ASP A 6 -1.13 -12.33 9.94
CA ASP A 6 -1.14 -11.44 11.10
C ASP A 6 0.25 -10.81 11.32
N PHE A 7 1.33 -11.59 11.19
CA PHE A 7 2.69 -11.06 11.23
C PHE A 7 2.99 -10.07 10.09
N GLN A 8 2.51 -10.31 8.86
CA GLN A 8 2.65 -9.36 7.76
C GLN A 8 1.95 -8.03 8.06
N LYS A 9 0.72 -8.08 8.62
CA LYS A 9 -0.04 -6.88 9.00
C LYS A 9 0.64 -6.11 10.13
N GLU A 10 1.16 -6.81 11.14
CA GLU A 10 1.88 -6.18 12.25
C GLU A 10 3.18 -5.52 11.79
N ALA A 11 3.99 -6.22 10.98
CA ALA A 11 5.20 -5.67 10.40
C ALA A 11 4.91 -4.47 9.50
N PHE A 12 3.81 -4.50 8.76
CA PHE A 12 3.39 -3.39 7.91
C PHE A 12 3.01 -2.16 8.74
N ARG A 13 2.20 -2.32 9.80
CA ARG A 13 1.84 -1.23 10.72
C ARG A 13 3.07 -0.56 11.34
N LYS A 14 4.02 -1.35 11.86
CA LYS A 14 5.25 -0.83 12.47
C LYS A 14 6.10 -0.03 11.48
N GLN A 15 6.15 -0.45 10.21
CA GLN A 15 6.88 0.28 9.18
C GLN A 15 6.20 1.61 8.80
N LEU A 16 4.87 1.64 8.75
CA LEU A 16 4.12 2.88 8.53
C LEU A 16 4.29 3.86 9.69
N GLU A 17 4.32 3.37 10.93
CA GLU A 17 4.61 4.21 12.11
C GLU A 17 5.99 4.88 11.98
N ILE A 18 7.03 4.10 11.67
CA ILE A 18 8.38 4.62 11.42
C ILE A 18 8.37 5.64 10.28
N ALA A 19 7.71 5.34 9.17
CA ALA A 19 7.65 6.23 8.02
C ALA A 19 6.91 7.54 8.32
N SER A 20 5.84 7.49 9.12
CA SER A 20 5.10 8.67 9.59
C SER A 20 5.99 9.56 10.46
N VAL A 21 6.67 8.99 11.46
CA VAL A 21 7.59 9.73 12.35
C VAL A 21 8.71 10.41 11.54
N LEU A 22 9.28 9.69 10.58
CA LEU A 22 10.35 10.21 9.72
C LEU A 22 9.85 11.10 8.56
N LYS A 23 8.54 11.13 8.31
CA LYS A 23 7.88 11.86 7.20
C LYS A 23 8.43 11.50 5.82
N ILE A 24 8.83 10.25 5.62
CA ILE A 24 9.42 9.74 4.37
C ILE A 24 8.37 9.04 3.48
N PRO A 25 8.59 8.97 2.16
CA PRO A 25 7.72 8.20 1.28
C PRO A 25 7.81 6.70 1.49
N VAL A 26 6.71 6.01 1.18
CA VAL A 26 6.58 4.56 1.31
C VAL A 26 6.23 3.91 -0.02
N ILE A 27 6.86 2.76 -0.26
CA ILE A 27 6.64 1.93 -1.45
C ILE A 27 5.94 0.65 -0.99
N ILE A 28 4.71 0.46 -1.42
CA ILE A 28 3.81 -0.59 -0.94
C ILE A 28 3.79 -1.74 -1.95
N HIS A 29 4.11 -2.94 -1.47
CA HIS A 29 3.85 -4.17 -2.20
C HIS A 29 2.48 -4.71 -1.81
N SER A 30 1.69 -5.15 -2.79
CA SER A 30 0.44 -5.87 -2.53
C SER A 30 0.18 -6.94 -3.59
N ARG A 31 -0.26 -8.12 -3.13
CA ARG A 31 -0.71 -9.25 -3.93
C ARG A 31 -1.84 -9.95 -3.16
N ASN A 32 -3.06 -9.95 -3.70
CA ASN A 32 -4.24 -10.51 -3.04
C ASN A 32 -4.49 -9.94 -1.62
N ALA A 33 -4.01 -8.72 -1.35
CA ALA A 33 -4.06 -8.09 -0.02
C ALA A 33 -4.40 -6.59 -0.11
N PHE A 34 -4.89 -6.13 -1.27
CA PHE A 34 -5.09 -4.71 -1.54
C PHE A 34 -5.92 -4.01 -0.45
N ARG A 35 -7.07 -4.60 -0.10
CA ARG A 35 -7.98 -4.02 0.89
C ARG A 35 -7.37 -3.92 2.28
N ASP A 36 -6.64 -4.94 2.70
CA ASP A 36 -5.91 -4.93 3.98
C ASP A 36 -4.85 -3.84 3.99
N CYS A 37 -4.09 -3.68 2.89
CA CYS A 37 -3.09 -2.63 2.77
C CYS A 37 -3.72 -1.24 2.87
N VAL A 38 -4.78 -0.97 2.11
CA VAL A 38 -5.46 0.34 2.11
C VAL A 38 -6.01 0.67 3.50
N ASN A 39 -6.70 -0.27 4.14
CA ASN A 39 -7.24 -0.05 5.49
C ASN A 39 -6.13 0.27 6.49
N ILE A 40 -5.00 -0.45 6.44
CA ILE A 40 -3.88 -0.24 7.36
C ILE A 40 -3.18 1.12 7.10
N ILE A 41 -3.11 1.58 5.85
CA ILE A 41 -2.58 2.92 5.53
C ILE A 41 -3.57 3.99 6.00
N ASP A 42 -4.88 3.81 5.79
CA ASP A 42 -5.93 4.71 6.27
C ASP A 42 -5.95 4.83 7.81
N GLU A 43 -5.58 3.75 8.53
CA GLU A 43 -5.40 3.72 9.99
C GLU A 43 -4.10 4.39 10.45
N SER A 44 -3.18 4.72 9.54
CA SER A 44 -1.86 5.28 9.85
C SER A 44 -1.82 6.80 9.66
N ASP A 45 -0.79 7.44 10.21
CA ASP A 45 -0.52 8.87 10.03
C ASP A 45 0.32 9.20 8.78
N VAL A 46 0.48 8.24 7.85
CA VAL A 46 1.24 8.46 6.62
C VAL A 46 0.44 9.33 5.64
N ASP A 47 1.06 10.39 5.14
CA ASP A 47 0.50 11.21 4.06
C ASP A 47 0.38 10.39 2.76
N TRP A 48 -0.86 10.19 2.30
CA TRP A 48 -1.15 9.42 1.10
C TRP A 48 -0.46 9.97 -0.16
N ASN A 49 -0.13 11.27 -0.24
CA ASN A 49 0.64 11.82 -1.36
C ASN A 49 2.05 11.20 -1.50
N LYS A 50 2.53 10.55 -0.44
CA LYS A 50 3.84 9.91 -0.35
C LYS A 50 3.76 8.37 -0.45
N VAL A 51 2.60 7.83 -0.80
CA VAL A 51 2.36 6.39 -0.93
C VAL A 51 2.40 5.99 -2.41
N VAL A 52 3.23 5.00 -2.74
CA VAL A 52 3.28 4.40 -4.09
C VAL A 52 3.00 2.90 -3.98
N PHE A 53 1.95 2.40 -4.62
CA PHE A 53 1.76 0.97 -4.83
C PHE A 53 2.61 0.49 -6.00
N HIS A 54 3.66 -0.29 -5.71
CA HIS A 54 4.58 -0.77 -6.73
C HIS A 54 4.11 -2.07 -7.38
N CYS A 55 4.56 -2.31 -8.63
CA CYS A 55 4.18 -3.49 -9.42
C CYS A 55 2.66 -3.73 -9.42
N PHE A 56 1.91 -2.65 -9.64
CA PHE A 56 0.46 -2.65 -9.55
C PHE A 56 -0.15 -3.52 -10.66
N SER A 57 -1.06 -4.41 -10.26
CA SER A 57 -1.71 -5.39 -11.14
C SER A 57 -3.18 -5.60 -10.80
N GLU A 58 -3.79 -4.70 -10.03
CA GLU A 58 -5.23 -4.73 -9.70
C GLU A 58 -6.04 -4.02 -10.80
N SER A 59 -7.32 -3.73 -10.58
CA SER A 59 -8.20 -3.12 -11.59
C SER A 59 -8.22 -1.59 -11.56
N THR A 60 -8.88 -0.98 -12.55
CA THR A 60 -9.12 0.46 -12.61
C THR A 60 -9.89 0.99 -11.40
N LYS A 61 -10.72 0.16 -10.76
CA LYS A 61 -11.43 0.53 -9.54
C LYS A 61 -10.46 0.80 -8.39
N GLU A 62 -9.46 -0.06 -8.19
CA GLU A 62 -8.44 0.12 -7.16
C GLU A 62 -7.54 1.32 -7.47
N ILE A 63 -7.24 1.60 -8.75
CA ILE A 63 -6.53 2.82 -9.15
C ILE A 63 -7.30 4.07 -8.73
N MET A 64 -8.61 4.12 -8.99
CA MET A 64 -9.45 5.24 -8.58
C MET A 64 -9.47 5.39 -7.06
N GLU A 65 -9.54 4.28 -6.33
CA GLU A 65 -9.50 4.29 -4.86
C GLU A 65 -8.19 4.90 -4.31
N ILE A 66 -7.05 4.55 -4.89
CA ILE A 66 -5.74 5.13 -4.54
C ILE A 66 -5.70 6.61 -4.91
N ASN A 67 -6.16 6.98 -6.11
CA ASN A 67 -6.14 8.36 -6.60
C ASN A 67 -7.03 9.30 -5.77
N HIS A 68 -8.17 8.82 -5.27
CA HIS A 68 -9.03 9.59 -4.35
C HIS A 68 -8.33 9.97 -3.04
N ARG A 69 -7.31 9.21 -2.65
CA ARG A 69 -6.47 9.51 -1.49
C ARG A 69 -5.20 10.29 -1.86
N SER A 70 -4.99 10.57 -3.14
CA SER A 70 -3.78 11.20 -3.70
C SER A 70 -2.54 10.29 -3.71
N GLY A 71 -2.72 8.98 -3.55
CA GLY A 71 -1.64 8.02 -3.70
C GLY A 71 -1.31 7.74 -5.17
N TRP A 72 -0.23 6.99 -5.39
CA TRP A 72 0.28 6.67 -6.71
C TRP A 72 0.32 5.16 -6.95
N VAL A 73 0.22 4.76 -8.22
CA VAL A 73 0.46 3.40 -8.69
C VAL A 73 1.62 3.39 -9.68
N SER A 74 2.48 2.37 -9.62
CA SER A 74 3.50 2.15 -10.64
C SER A 74 3.01 1.09 -11.63
N PHE A 75 3.11 1.40 -12.93
CA PHE A 75 2.92 0.42 -13.99
C PHE A 75 4.26 -0.20 -14.37
N THR A 76 4.31 -1.52 -14.49
CA THR A 76 5.52 -2.27 -14.88
C THR A 76 5.19 -3.24 -16.02
N GLY A 77 6.20 -3.91 -16.58
CA GLY A 77 5.99 -4.84 -17.70
C GLY A 77 5.02 -6.00 -17.43
N ILE A 78 4.68 -6.30 -16.17
CA ILE A 78 3.72 -7.36 -15.82
C ILE A 78 2.32 -7.15 -16.43
N LEU A 79 1.97 -5.92 -16.80
CA LEU A 79 0.66 -5.60 -17.37
C LEU A 79 0.52 -5.99 -18.85
N THR A 80 1.62 -6.28 -19.52
CA THR A 80 1.66 -6.60 -20.95
C THR A 80 1.87 -8.08 -21.23
N TYR A 81 1.75 -8.96 -20.23
CA TYR A 81 1.80 -10.43 -20.33
C TYR A 81 0.48 -11.02 -19.86
#